data_AF-M1CFX0-F1
#
_entry.id   AF-M1CFX0-F1
#
_cell.length_a   1.000
_cell.length_b   1.000
_cell.length_c   1.000
_cell.angle_alpha   90.00
_cell.angle_beta   90.00
_cell.angle_gamma   90.00
#
_symmetry.space_group_name_H-M   'P 1'
#
loop_
_entity.id
_entity.type
_entity.pdbx_description
1 polymer ?
#
loop_
_entity_poly.entity_id
_entity_poly.type
_entity_poly.pdbx_seq_one_letter_code
_entity_poly.pdbx_strand_id
1 'polypeptide(L)'
;MVLKYLFLKLEKSVVIWVQLWYLFDINAVANILFLESPAGVGFSYSNTSADYITGDEKTRQDSFTFLLNWMERFPEYKHRDFYIVGESYAGHYVPQLAQLILSHRKTEPNLVINLQGIAVS
;
A
#
# COMPACT_ATOMS: atom_id res chain seq x y z
N MET A 1 10.16 11.83 -0.51
CA MET A 1 9.14 11.46 0.50
C MET A 1 9.58 10.20 1.25
N VAL A 2 9.40 10.15 2.57
CA VAL A 2 9.62 8.96 3.40
C VAL A 2 8.27 8.52 3.96
N LEU A 3 7.78 7.37 3.49
CA LEU A 3 6.56 6.75 4.01
C LEU A 3 6.93 5.77 5.14
N LYS A 4 6.27 5.91 6.29
CA LYS A 4 6.44 5.01 7.44
C LYS A 4 5.27 4.03 7.54
N TYR A 5 5.57 2.84 8.04
CA TYR A 5 4.61 1.75 8.18
C TYR A 5 4.81 1.01 9.49
N LEU A 6 3.73 0.40 9.98
CA LEU A 6 3.78 -0.61 11.03
C LEU A 6 3.64 -2.00 10.38
N PHE A 7 4.50 -2.94 10.76
CA PHE A 7 4.51 -4.28 10.21
C PHE A 7 4.32 -5.33 11.31
N LEU A 8 3.36 -6.24 11.09
CA LEU A 8 3.10 -7.38 11.97
C LEU A 8 3.35 -8.68 11.18
N LYS A 9 4.27 -9.52 11.69
CA LYS A 9 4.83 -10.67 10.96
C LYS A 9 4.14 -11.99 11.33
N LEU A 10 3.60 -12.68 10.32
CA LEU A 10 3.04 -14.03 10.35
C LEU A 10 3.35 -14.77 9.03
N GLU A 11 3.03 -16.07 8.91
CA GLU A 11 3.38 -16.89 7.73
C GLU A 11 2.34 -16.84 6.57
N LYS A 12 1.56 -15.77 6.43
CA LYS A 12 0.36 -15.73 5.54
C LYS A 12 0.40 -14.62 4.46
N SER A 13 -0.67 -14.43 3.67
CA SER A 13 -0.76 -13.44 2.56
C SER A 13 -0.58 -11.98 3.04
N VAL A 14 -0.22 -11.04 2.16
CA VAL A 14 0.05 -9.63 2.53
C VAL A 14 -1.15 -8.73 2.22
N VAL A 15 -1.55 -7.92 3.19
CA VAL A 15 -2.68 -7.00 3.13
C VAL A 15 -2.19 -5.59 3.45
N ILE A 16 -2.44 -4.62 2.56
CA ILE A 16 -2.22 -3.19 2.87
C ILE A 16 -3.51 -2.54 3.31
N TRP A 17 -3.48 -1.86 4.45
CA TRP A 17 -4.62 -1.09 4.94
C TRP A 17 -4.32 0.42 5.00
N VAL A 18 -5.26 1.20 4.46
CA VAL A 18 -5.21 2.65 4.37
C VAL A 18 -6.39 3.22 5.18
N GLN A 19 -6.06 3.97 6.26
CA GLN A 19 -6.92 4.73 7.21
C GLN A 19 -7.57 3.96 8.41
N LEU A 20 -7.24 4.38 9.66
CA LEU A 20 -7.64 3.87 11.02
C LEU A 20 -9.15 3.97 11.34
N TRP A 21 -9.83 3.14 12.15
CA TRP A 21 -9.53 2.47 13.43
C TRP A 21 -10.40 1.19 13.57
N TYR A 22 -9.91 0.14 14.25
CA TYR A 22 -10.58 -1.15 14.50
C TYR A 22 -10.56 -2.15 13.33
N LEU A 23 -9.58 -3.06 13.37
CA LEU A 23 -9.74 -4.36 12.73
C LEU A 23 -9.59 -5.46 13.78
N PHE A 24 -10.70 -6.16 14.01
CA PHE A 24 -10.75 -7.47 14.64
C PHE A 24 -9.77 -8.41 13.89
N ASP A 25 -8.84 -8.99 14.64
CA ASP A 25 -7.92 -10.11 14.36
C ASP A 25 -7.66 -10.60 12.91
N ILE A 26 -7.58 -9.70 11.91
CA ILE A 26 -7.15 -10.09 10.55
C ILE A 26 -5.66 -10.49 10.52
N ASN A 27 -4.90 -10.09 11.55
CA ASN A 27 -3.54 -10.56 11.76
C ASN A 27 -3.52 -12.09 11.85
N ALA A 28 -4.43 -12.73 12.59
CA ALA A 28 -4.45 -14.20 12.70
C ALA A 28 -4.48 -14.94 11.34
N VAL A 29 -4.90 -14.29 10.25
CA VAL A 29 -5.04 -14.90 8.92
C VAL A 29 -4.18 -14.25 7.82
N ALA A 30 -3.50 -13.13 8.06
CA ALA A 30 -2.69 -12.42 7.08
C ALA A 30 -1.53 -11.61 7.69
N ASN A 31 -0.49 -11.36 6.91
CA ASN A 31 0.47 -10.28 7.16
C ASN A 31 -0.16 -8.94 6.83
N ILE A 32 -0.12 -7.99 7.76
CA ILE A 32 -0.67 -6.66 7.52
C ILE A 32 0.47 -5.64 7.46
N LEU A 33 0.40 -4.81 6.42
CA LEU A 33 1.24 -3.64 6.23
C LEU A 33 0.37 -2.38 6.29
N PHE A 34 0.54 -1.60 7.35
CA PHE A 34 -0.18 -0.34 7.51
C PHE A 34 0.57 0.77 6.77
N LEU A 35 -0.07 1.42 5.81
CA LEU A 35 0.54 2.51 5.03
C LEU A 35 -0.13 3.84 5.37
N GLU A 36 0.62 4.74 5.99
CA GLU A 36 0.19 6.12 6.21
C GLU A 36 0.58 6.97 5.01
N SER A 37 -0.40 7.45 4.25
CA SER A 37 -0.20 8.16 2.98
C SER A 37 -1.33 9.16 2.78
N PRO A 38 -1.10 10.33 2.15
CA PRO A 38 0.17 10.81 1.57
C PRO A 38 1.15 11.40 2.59
N ALA A 39 2.24 12.01 2.10
CA ALA A 39 3.20 12.76 2.94
C ALA A 39 2.47 13.81 3.80
N GLY A 40 2.72 13.79 5.11
CA GLY A 40 2.04 14.63 6.10
C GLY A 40 0.98 13.90 6.93
N VAL A 41 0.63 12.66 6.58
CA VAL A 41 -0.28 11.82 7.38
C VAL A 41 0.50 10.97 8.37
N GLY A 42 0.13 11.02 9.65
CA GLY A 42 0.72 10.20 10.71
C GLY A 42 2.23 10.42 10.84
N PHE A 43 3.01 9.37 10.61
CA PHE A 43 4.46 9.37 10.65
C PHE A 43 5.12 9.58 9.28
N SER A 44 4.36 9.66 8.20
CA SER A 44 4.89 9.89 6.85
C SER A 44 5.19 11.37 6.62
N TYR A 45 6.41 11.69 6.17
CA TYR A 45 6.86 13.08 6.01
C TYR A 45 7.77 13.29 4.80
N SER A 46 7.91 14.55 4.40
CA SER A 46 8.92 15.01 3.44
C SER A 46 9.71 16.20 3.99
N ASN A 47 10.98 16.27 3.62
CA ASN A 47 11.82 17.44 3.90
C ASN A 47 11.56 18.59 2.90
N THR A 48 10.81 18.33 1.83
CA THR A 48 10.46 19.31 0.81
C THR A 48 9.02 19.78 1.03
N SER A 49 8.83 21.09 1.28
CA SER A 49 7.50 21.66 1.56
C SER A 49 6.50 21.46 0.40
N ALA A 50 6.96 21.47 -0.84
CA ALA A 50 6.11 21.24 -2.02
C ALA A 50 5.51 19.82 -2.07
N ASP A 51 6.09 18.83 -1.38
CA ASP A 51 5.55 17.46 -1.37
C ASP A 51 4.26 17.33 -0.55
N TYR A 52 3.97 18.30 0.32
CA TYR A 52 2.72 18.36 1.07
C TYR A 52 1.55 18.90 0.24
N ILE A 53 1.81 19.41 -0.96
CA ILE A 53 0.76 19.68 -1.95
C ILE A 53 0.42 18.34 -2.59
N THR A 54 -0.60 17.69 -2.04
CA THR A 54 -0.99 16.32 -2.37
C THR A 54 -2.32 16.27 -3.12
N GLY A 55 -2.58 15.12 -3.74
CA GLY A 55 -3.81 14.81 -4.45
C GLY A 55 -3.83 13.32 -4.78
N ASP A 56 -4.97 12.82 -5.26
CA ASP A 56 -5.18 11.40 -5.55
C ASP A 56 -4.08 10.82 -6.45
N GLU A 57 -3.74 11.52 -7.53
CA GLU A 57 -2.74 11.07 -8.49
C GLU A 57 -1.33 10.96 -7.88
N LYS A 58 -0.91 11.97 -7.12
CA LYS A 58 0.39 11.94 -6.42
C LYS A 58 0.41 10.81 -5.41
N THR A 59 -0.64 10.70 -4.58
CA THR A 59 -0.79 9.66 -3.54
C THR A 59 -0.71 8.25 -4.12
N ARG A 60 -1.35 8.04 -5.28
CA ARG A 60 -1.35 6.78 -6.02
C ARG A 60 0.05 6.39 -6.53
N GLN A 61 0.77 7.32 -7.15
CA GLN A 61 2.14 7.08 -7.63
C GLN A 61 3.12 6.84 -6.48
N ASP A 62 3.01 7.65 -5.43
CA ASP A 62 3.84 7.60 -4.23
C ASP A 62 3.66 6.27 -3.47
N SER A 63 2.40 5.80 -3.35
CA SER A 63 2.09 4.51 -2.72
C SER A 63 2.58 3.32 -3.55
N PHE A 64 2.51 3.39 -4.88
CA PHE A 64 3.07 2.37 -5.77
C PHE A 64 4.60 2.31 -5.68
N THR A 65 5.27 3.47 -5.67
CA THR A 65 6.72 3.55 -5.49
C THR A 65 7.15 2.98 -4.14
N PHE A 66 6.40 3.29 -3.08
CA PHE A 66 6.62 2.68 -1.78
C PHE A 66 6.51 1.17 -1.82
N LEU A 67 5.50 0.62 -2.48
CA LEU A 67 5.29 -0.82 -2.61
C LEU A 67 6.48 -1.53 -3.27
N LEU A 68 6.98 -0.99 -4.38
CA LEU A 68 8.14 -1.54 -5.06
C LEU A 68 9.37 -1.55 -4.13
N ASN A 69 9.65 -0.41 -3.49
CA ASN A 69 10.77 -0.29 -2.56
C ASN A 69 10.62 -1.20 -1.32
N TRP A 70 9.39 -1.38 -0.84
CA TRP A 70 9.10 -2.26 0.28
C TRP A 70 9.35 -3.72 -0.08
N MET A 71 8.92 -4.16 -1.28
CA MET A 71 9.21 -5.51 -1.78
C MET A 71 10.70 -5.74 -2.03
N GLU A 72 11.46 -4.72 -2.42
CA GLU A 72 12.93 -4.83 -2.51
C GLU A 72 13.58 -4.96 -1.12
N ARG A 73 13.06 -4.25 -0.12
CA ARG A 73 13.55 -4.37 1.27
C ARG A 73 13.16 -5.69 1.93
N PHE A 74 11.99 -6.25 1.60
CA PHE A 74 11.48 -7.51 2.13
C PHE A 74 11.17 -8.49 0.98
N PRO A 75 12.22 -9.06 0.35
CA PRO A 75 12.08 -9.91 -0.83
C PRO A 75 11.24 -11.17 -0.57
N GLU A 76 11.08 -11.61 0.69
CA GLU A 76 10.24 -12.74 1.08
C GLU A 76 8.75 -12.55 0.83
N TYR A 77 8.31 -11.32 0.50
CA TYR A 77 6.92 -11.01 0.13
C TYR A 77 6.69 -10.84 -1.37
N LYS A 78 7.75 -10.85 -2.18
CA LYS A 78 7.63 -10.83 -3.64
C LYS A 78 6.78 -12.02 -4.11
N HIS A 79 5.88 -11.76 -5.06
CA HIS A 79 4.97 -12.74 -5.68
C HIS A 79 3.94 -13.41 -4.75
N ARG A 80 3.94 -13.13 -3.44
CA ARG A 80 2.88 -13.59 -2.54
C ARG A 80 1.56 -12.92 -2.88
N ASP A 81 0.47 -13.62 -2.61
CA ASP A 81 -0.88 -13.07 -2.75
C ASP A 81 -0.99 -11.77 -1.97
N PHE A 82 -1.37 -10.72 -2.71
CA PHE A 82 -1.38 -9.36 -2.24
C PHE A 82 -2.77 -8.76 -2.39
N TYR A 83 -3.26 -8.13 -1.33
CA TYR A 83 -4.58 -7.50 -1.28
C TYR A 83 -4.45 -6.06 -0.81
N ILE A 84 -5.28 -5.18 -1.36
CA ILE A 84 -5.37 -3.79 -0.92
C ILE A 84 -6.74 -3.58 -0.29
N VAL A 85 -6.74 -3.08 0.93
CA VAL A 85 -7.96 -2.81 1.68
C VAL A 85 -7.95 -1.39 2.19
N GLY A 86 -9.12 -0.77 2.29
CA GLY A 86 -9.22 0.60 2.77
C GLY A 86 -10.62 0.94 3.24
N GLU A 87 -10.70 1.99 4.05
CA GLU A 87 -11.94 2.52 4.59
C GLU A 87 -12.10 4.00 4.22
N SER A 88 -13.35 4.46 4.09
CA SER A 88 -13.70 5.86 3.91
C SER A 88 -13.11 6.43 2.61
N TYR A 89 -12.29 7.47 2.66
CA TYR A 89 -11.71 8.09 1.47
C TYR A 89 -10.72 7.16 0.74
N ALA A 90 -10.26 6.08 1.39
CA ALA A 90 -9.53 5.02 0.70
C ALA A 90 -10.38 4.32 -0.38
N GLY A 91 -11.71 4.52 -0.38
CA GLY A 91 -12.62 4.35 -1.52
C GLY A 91 -12.07 4.85 -2.86
N HIS A 92 -11.36 5.99 -2.85
CA HIS A 92 -10.70 6.54 -4.02
C HIS A 92 -9.31 5.96 -4.23
N TYR A 93 -8.52 5.82 -3.17
CA TYR A 93 -7.11 5.40 -3.26
C TYR A 93 -6.93 3.95 -3.68
N VAL A 94 -7.74 3.04 -3.11
CA VAL A 94 -7.59 1.59 -3.31
C VAL A 94 -7.83 1.18 -4.77
N PRO A 95 -8.94 1.57 -5.44
CA PRO A 95 -9.15 1.22 -6.84
C PRO A 95 -8.13 1.86 -7.78
N GLN A 96 -7.73 3.10 -7.50
CA GLN A 96 -6.73 3.82 -8.30
C GLN A 96 -5.35 3.16 -8.22
N LEU A 97 -4.92 2.73 -7.03
CA LEU A 97 -3.67 2.01 -6.84
C LEU A 97 -3.72 0.62 -7.50
N ALA A 98 -4.83 -0.10 -7.35
CA ALA A 98 -5.04 -1.39 -8.00
C ALA A 98 -4.97 -1.26 -9.54
N GLN A 99 -5.62 -0.25 -10.11
CA GLN A 99 -5.55 0.04 -11.55
C GLN A 99 -4.11 0.32 -12.00
N LEU A 100 -3.32 1.03 -11.17
CA LEU A 100 -1.92 1.31 -11.49
C LEU A 100 -1.08 0.03 -11.55
N ILE A 101 -1.25 -0.85 -10.57
CA ILE A 101 -0.55 -2.14 -10.49
C ILE A 101 -0.90 -3.00 -11.70
N LEU A 102 -2.19 -3.10 -12.05
CA LEU A 102 -2.63 -3.86 -13.21
C LEU A 102 -2.11 -3.28 -14.54
N SER A 103 -1.99 -1.96 -14.63
CA SER A 103 -1.43 -1.30 -15.81
C SER A 103 0.06 -1.63 -15.97
N HIS A 104 0.84 -1.55 -14.89
CA HIS A 104 2.26 -1.93 -14.91
C HIS A 104 2.45 -3.40 -15.22
N ARG A 105 1.61 -4.30 -14.67
CA ARG A 105 1.70 -5.74 -14.97
C ARG A 105 1.59 -6.04 -16.47
N LYS A 106 0.83 -5.25 -17.25
CA LYS A 106 0.71 -5.44 -18.71
C LYS A 106 2.00 -5.10 -19.45
N THR A 107 2.78 -4.15 -18.94
CA THR A 107 4.02 -3.67 -19.58
C THR A 107 5.28 -4.27 -18.95
N GLU A 108 5.18 -4.76 -17.72
CA GLU A 108 6.26 -5.31 -16.91
C GLU A 108 5.90 -6.73 -16.45
N PRO A 109 6.23 -7.76 -17.25
CA PRO A 109 5.89 -9.15 -16.94
C PRO A 109 6.48 -9.66 -15.61
N ASN A 110 7.57 -9.04 -15.16
CA ASN A 110 8.29 -9.40 -13.93
C ASN A 110 7.87 -8.56 -12.71
N LEU A 111 6.73 -7.86 -12.77
CA LEU A 111 6.23 -7.08 -11.64
C LEU A 111 6.08 -7.98 -10.39
N VAL A 112 6.78 -7.61 -9.32
CA VAL A 112 6.87 -8.42 -8.09
C VAL A 112 5.58 -8.43 -7.26
N ILE A 113 4.67 -7.50 -7.52
CA ILE A 113 3.41 -7.35 -6.78
C ILE A 113 2.36 -8.30 -7.37
N ASN A 114 1.94 -9.29 -6.58
CA ASN A 114 0.92 -10.26 -7.00
C ASN A 114 -0.51 -9.89 -6.53
N LEU A 115 -1.08 -8.81 -7.07
CA LEU A 115 -2.42 -8.34 -6.70
C LEU A 115 -3.50 -9.37 -7.04
N GLN A 116 -4.23 -9.83 -6.02
CA GLN A 116 -5.34 -10.79 -6.12
C GLN A 116 -6.71 -10.14 -5.98
N GLY A 117 -6.82 -9.05 -5.21
CA GLY A 117 -8.11 -8.39 -5.00
C GLY A 117 -8.02 -7.13 -4.16
N ILE A 118 -9.16 -6.45 -4.06
CA ILE A 118 -9.35 -5.28 -3.22
C ILE A 118 -10.61 -5.41 -2.37
N ALA A 119 -10.64 -4.75 -1.21
CA ALA A 119 -11.86 -4.53 -0.45
C ALA A 119 -11.92 -3.08 0.03
N VAL A 120 -13.11 -2.49 0.01
CA VAL A 120 -13.30 -1.09 0.38
C VAL A 120 -14.58 -0.93 1.18
N SER A 121 -14.54 -0.12 2.23
CA SER A 121 -15.66 0.17 3.12
C SER A 121 -15.95 1.65 3.25
#